data_AF-A0A821LWH6-F1
#
_entry.id   AF-A0A821LWH6-F1
#
_cell.length_a   1.000
_cell.length_b   1.000
_cell.length_c   1.000
_cell.angle_alpha   90.00
_cell.angle_beta   90.00
_cell.angle_gamma   90.00
#
_symmetry.space_group_name_H-M   'P 1'
#
loop_
_entity.id
_entity.type
_entity.pdbx_description
1 polymer ?
#
loop_
_entity_poly.entity_id
_entity_poly.type
_entity_poly.pdbx_seq_one_letter_code
_entity_poly.pdbx_strand_id
1 'polypeptide(L)'
;RCENRLCAAVIHTDINDQFKVRKGDHSSHLSSPEHIEILSLKSNIKQRVVTEATPIGRIYDEEVAKAQLSQTALSIVASAQDAKSPLNRIRRLETPLLPKSCRFDIPTLYHHTINVERFLRYDKMRRNKRILIFATDDQLRVLFKAKHILMDGTFSSCPPFFDQVYTLHAIKFEQSFPCVFALLTGRSSSIYKEMLQQLEEEAERLQMDFVP
;
A
#
# COMPACT_ATOMS: atom_id res chain seq x y z
N ARG A 1 -16.52 -4.70 30.92
CA ARG A 1 -15.93 -5.32 32.14
C ARG A 1 -14.45 -4.99 32.16
N CYS A 2 -13.83 -4.81 33.32
CA CYS A 2 -12.39 -4.58 33.43
C CYS A 2 -11.57 -5.71 32.77
N GLU A 3 -10.44 -5.38 32.15
CA GLU A 3 -9.50 -6.34 31.56
C GLU A 3 -8.85 -7.26 32.60
N ASN A 4 -8.61 -6.74 33.81
CA ASN A 4 -8.16 -7.57 34.92
C ASN A 4 -9.30 -8.50 35.36
N ARG A 5 -9.14 -9.80 35.09
CA ARG A 5 -10.15 -10.83 35.36
C ARG A 5 -10.51 -10.95 36.84
N LEU A 6 -9.62 -10.55 37.74
CA LEU A 6 -9.84 -10.55 39.19
C LEU A 6 -10.61 -9.30 39.66
N CYS A 7 -10.79 -8.30 38.80
CA CYS A 7 -11.56 -7.10 39.11
C CYS A 7 -13.06 -7.30 38.87
N ALA A 8 -13.88 -6.92 39.84
CA ALA A 8 -15.34 -6.99 39.76
C ALA A 8 -15.98 -5.83 38.98
N ALA A 9 -15.18 -4.83 38.56
CA ALA A 9 -15.68 -3.63 37.91
C ALA A 9 -16.25 -3.91 36.51
N VAL A 10 -17.47 -3.41 36.28
CA VAL A 10 -18.17 -3.44 35.00
C VAL A 10 -18.73 -2.04 34.71
N ILE A 11 -18.50 -1.57 33.50
CA ILE A 11 -19.10 -0.33 33.00
C ILE A 11 -20.14 -0.71 31.94
N HIS A 12 -21.32 -0.10 32.02
CA HIS A 12 -22.36 -0.16 31.02
C HIS A 12 -22.41 1.18 30.30
N THR A 13 -22.30 1.13 28.97
CA THR A 13 -22.52 2.26 28.07
C THR A 13 -23.86 2.10 27.34
N ASP A 14 -24.33 3.17 26.72
CA ASP A 14 -25.43 3.10 25.76
C ASP A 14 -24.96 2.78 24.34
N ILE A 15 -25.88 2.83 23.38
CA ILE A 15 -25.59 2.54 21.96
C ILE A 15 -24.65 3.57 21.29
N ASN A 16 -24.43 4.72 21.92
CA ASN A 16 -23.55 5.79 21.46
C ASN A 16 -22.26 5.87 22.29
N ASP A 17 -21.92 4.77 22.98
CA ASP A 17 -20.78 4.65 23.90
C ASP A 17 -20.79 5.68 25.05
N GLN A 18 -21.95 6.27 25.38
CA GLN A 18 -22.07 7.18 26.52
C GLN A 18 -22.15 6.38 27.82
N PHE A 19 -21.39 6.82 28.81
CA PHE A 19 -21.39 6.21 30.13
C PHE A 19 -22.79 6.25 30.76
N LYS A 20 -23.30 5.09 31.17
CA LYS A 20 -24.56 4.99 31.92
C LYS A 20 -24.33 4.67 33.38
N VAL A 21 -23.72 3.51 33.64
CA VAL A 21 -23.62 2.98 35.01
C VAL A 21 -22.33 2.18 35.18
N ARG A 22 -21.69 2.34 36.33
CA ARG A 22 -20.62 1.46 36.81
C ARG A 22 -21.15 0.55 37.92
N LYS A 23 -20.84 -0.74 37.84
CA LYS A 23 -21.12 -1.76 38.86
C LYS A 23 -19.79 -2.36 39.35
N GLY A 24 -19.72 -2.66 40.65
CA GLY A 24 -18.54 -3.26 41.27
C GLY A 24 -17.41 -2.24 41.52
N ASP A 25 -16.56 -2.56 42.49
CA ASP A 25 -15.41 -1.75 42.86
C ASP A 25 -14.21 -2.00 41.93
N HIS A 26 -13.41 -0.95 41.69
CA HIS A 26 -12.22 -0.94 40.84
C HIS A 26 -10.97 -0.52 41.61
N SER A 27 -10.95 -0.81 42.92
CA SER A 27 -9.80 -0.52 43.80
C SER A 27 -8.85 -1.71 43.94
N SER A 28 -9.20 -2.85 43.32
CA SER A 28 -8.47 -4.12 43.48
C SER A 28 -7.15 -4.20 42.71
N HIS A 29 -6.79 -3.15 41.96
CA HIS A 29 -5.51 -3.03 41.28
C HIS A 29 -5.20 -1.55 40.97
N LEU A 30 -3.94 -1.27 40.67
CA LEU A 30 -3.49 0.06 40.23
C LEU A 30 -3.89 0.32 38.77
N SER A 31 -4.03 1.59 38.42
CA SER A 31 -4.15 2.04 37.03
C SER A 31 -2.82 1.85 36.31
N SER A 32 -2.86 1.31 35.09
CA SER A 32 -1.70 1.15 34.20
C SER A 32 -1.83 2.10 32.99
N PRO A 33 -1.56 3.41 33.16
CA PRO A 33 -1.68 4.40 32.08
C PRO A 33 -0.80 4.04 30.86
N GLU A 34 0.38 3.47 31.08
CA GLU A 34 1.28 3.00 30.03
C GLU A 34 0.64 1.93 29.12
N HIS A 35 -0.21 1.07 29.67
CA HIS A 35 -0.96 0.10 28.86
C HIS A 35 -2.03 0.78 28.02
N ILE A 36 -2.68 1.82 28.55
CA ILE A 36 -3.69 2.59 27.79
C ILE A 36 -3.03 3.33 26.62
N GLU A 37 -1.86 3.93 26.83
CA GLU A 37 -1.06 4.56 25.78
C GLU A 37 -0.75 3.56 24.65
N ILE A 38 -0.30 2.36 25.01
CA ILE A 38 0.03 1.30 24.05
C ILE A 38 -1.20 0.76 23.34
N LEU A 39 -2.33 0.64 24.04
CA LEU A 39 -3.59 0.21 23.44
C LEU A 39 -4.08 1.23 22.40
N SER A 40 -4.00 2.52 22.72
CA SER A 40 -4.30 3.61 21.80
C SER A 40 -3.40 3.56 20.55
N LEU A 41 -2.08 3.45 20.75
CA LEU A 41 -1.11 3.28 19.66
C LEU A 41 -1.44 2.07 18.78
N LYS A 42 -1.70 0.90 19.38
CA LYS A 42 -2.05 -0.33 18.65
C LYS A 42 -3.33 -0.15 17.85
N SER A 43 -4.31 0.59 18.37
CA SER A 43 -5.56 0.88 17.66
C SER A 43 -5.28 1.72 16.40
N ASN A 44 -4.52 2.81 16.54
CA ASN A 44 -4.17 3.69 15.43
C ASN A 44 -3.36 2.98 14.34
N ILE A 45 -2.37 2.18 14.73
CA ILE A 45 -1.58 1.36 13.80
C ILE A 45 -2.49 0.39 13.05
N LYS A 46 -3.37 -0.34 13.75
CA LYS A 46 -4.29 -1.29 13.11
C LYS A 46 -5.21 -0.60 12.10
N GLN A 47 -5.73 0.57 12.43
CA GLN A 47 -6.55 1.37 11.54
C GLN A 47 -5.78 1.75 10.27
N ARG A 48 -4.57 2.34 10.40
CA ARG A 48 -3.75 2.68 9.23
C ARG A 48 -3.37 1.45 8.40
N VAL A 49 -3.07 0.33 9.05
CA VAL A 49 -2.67 -0.90 8.35
C VAL A 49 -3.76 -1.40 7.39
N VAL A 50 -5.04 -1.16 7.67
CA VAL A 50 -6.17 -1.56 6.82
C VAL A 50 -6.63 -0.49 5.85
N THR A 51 -6.39 0.80 6.12
CA THR A 51 -6.88 1.91 5.27
C THR A 51 -5.89 2.35 4.21
N GLU A 52 -4.58 2.13 4.39
CA GLU A 52 -3.53 2.60 3.48
C GLU A 52 -2.52 1.51 3.10
N ALA A 53 -1.86 1.71 1.94
CA ALA A 53 -0.88 0.78 1.39
C ALA A 53 0.55 0.99 1.92
N THR A 54 0.79 1.97 2.79
CA THR A 54 2.10 2.30 3.34
C THR A 54 2.77 1.07 3.98
N PRO A 55 4.09 0.87 3.82
CA PRO A 55 4.82 -0.21 4.48
C PRO A 55 4.58 -0.22 5.99
N ILE A 56 4.31 -1.40 6.56
CA ILE A 56 3.96 -1.55 7.99
C ILE A 56 5.04 -0.98 8.91
N GLY A 57 6.32 -1.16 8.58
CA GLY A 57 7.41 -0.58 9.36
C GLY A 57 7.33 0.94 9.43
N ARG A 58 7.08 1.59 8.29
CA ARG A 58 6.89 3.03 8.22
C ARG A 58 5.67 3.52 9.01
N ILE A 59 4.53 2.81 8.91
CA ILE A 59 3.35 3.11 9.75
C ILE A 59 3.72 3.03 11.23
N TYR A 60 4.41 1.95 11.62
CA TYR A 60 4.82 1.72 13.01
C TYR A 60 5.68 2.86 13.54
N ASP A 61 6.74 3.20 12.81
CA ASP A 61 7.71 4.24 13.22
C ASP A 61 7.04 5.61 13.31
N GLU A 62 6.19 5.96 12.33
CA GLU A 62 5.44 7.22 12.33
C GLU A 62 4.45 7.30 13.50
N GLU A 63 3.71 6.23 13.80
CA GLU A 63 2.72 6.25 14.89
C GLU A 63 3.39 6.25 16.27
N VAL A 64 4.50 5.52 16.44
CA VAL A 64 5.29 5.58 17.68
C VAL A 64 5.84 6.98 17.91
N ALA A 65 6.36 7.63 16.87
CA ALA A 65 6.86 9.00 16.95
C ALA A 65 5.74 10.01 17.31
N LYS A 66 4.53 9.83 16.76
CA LYS A 66 3.38 10.69 17.05
C LYS A 66 2.79 10.47 18.44
N ALA A 67 2.83 9.25 18.96
CA ALA A 67 2.14 8.87 20.19
C ALA A 67 2.74 9.46 21.47
N GLN A 68 3.95 10.05 21.41
CA GLN A 68 4.63 10.70 22.55
C GLN A 68 4.56 9.86 23.83
N LEU A 69 4.87 8.57 23.69
CA LEU A 69 4.75 7.59 24.77
C LEU A 69 5.62 7.96 25.97
N SER A 70 5.13 7.64 27.17
CA SER A 70 5.92 7.71 28.40
C SER A 70 7.15 6.78 28.34
N GLN A 71 8.19 7.08 29.13
CA GLN A 71 9.41 6.25 29.15
C GLN A 71 9.13 4.80 29.56
N THR A 72 8.14 4.59 30.43
CA THR A 72 7.65 3.27 30.84
C THR A 72 6.89 2.56 29.73
N ALA A 73 6.05 3.27 28.96
CA ALA A 73 5.39 2.69 27.79
C ALA A 73 6.40 2.33 26.69
N LEU A 74 7.43 3.15 26.46
CA LEU A 74 8.48 2.88 25.48
C LEU A 74 9.33 1.65 25.80
N SER A 75 9.51 1.31 27.08
CA SER A 75 10.31 0.13 27.46
C SER A 75 9.54 -1.19 27.30
N ILE A 76 8.21 -1.15 27.28
CA ILE A 76 7.34 -2.33 27.18
C ILE A 76 6.65 -2.46 25.82
N VAL A 77 6.61 -1.40 25.00
CA VAL A 77 6.01 -1.45 23.66
C VAL A 77 6.78 -2.45 22.79
N ALA A 78 6.06 -3.21 21.97
CA ALA A 78 6.67 -4.18 21.07
C ALA A 78 7.63 -3.50 20.09
N SER A 79 8.59 -4.24 19.53
CA SER A 79 9.38 -3.69 18.42
C SER A 79 8.58 -3.71 17.11
N ALA A 80 9.00 -2.90 16.13
CA ALA A 80 8.44 -2.97 14.77
C ALA A 80 8.58 -4.38 14.16
N GLN A 81 9.65 -5.10 14.51
CA GLN A 81 9.90 -6.46 14.02
C GLN A 81 8.87 -7.45 14.58
N ASP A 82 8.60 -7.38 15.88
CA ASP A 82 7.62 -8.26 16.54
C ASP A 82 6.19 -7.96 16.06
N ALA A 83 5.89 -6.68 15.87
CA ALA A 83 4.57 -6.25 15.39
C ALA A 83 4.33 -6.60 13.90
N LYS A 84 5.38 -6.81 13.11
CA LYS A 84 5.29 -6.96 11.64
C LYS A 84 4.40 -8.13 11.21
N SER A 85 4.57 -9.32 11.79
CA SER A 85 3.80 -10.51 11.38
C SER A 85 2.31 -10.41 11.73
N PRO A 86 1.93 -10.06 12.98
CA PRO A 86 0.53 -9.81 13.33
C PRO A 86 -0.14 -8.74 12.47
N LEU A 87 0.54 -7.61 12.22
CA LEU A 87 -0.01 -6.52 11.41
C LEU A 87 -0.17 -6.93 9.94
N ASN A 88 0.76 -7.70 9.37
CA ASN A 88 0.59 -8.27 8.03
C ASN A 88 -0.61 -9.22 7.97
N ARG A 89 -0.87 -10.00 9.02
CA ARG A 89 -2.06 -10.86 9.06
C ARG A 89 -3.34 -10.04 9.02
N ILE A 90 -3.40 -8.94 9.77
CA ILE A 90 -4.55 -8.03 9.78
C ILE A 90 -4.73 -7.42 8.39
N ARG A 91 -3.67 -6.87 7.79
CA ARG A 91 -3.72 -6.29 6.43
C ARG A 91 -4.23 -7.30 5.40
N ARG A 92 -3.80 -8.56 5.48
CA ARG A 92 -4.20 -9.63 4.56
C ARG A 92 -5.70 -9.93 4.59
N LEU A 93 -6.38 -9.70 5.71
CA LEU A 93 -7.84 -9.91 5.80
C LEU A 93 -8.61 -8.88 4.96
N GLU A 94 -8.05 -7.68 4.82
CA GLU A 94 -8.63 -6.57 4.05
C GLU A 94 -8.05 -6.46 2.62
N THR A 95 -6.97 -7.20 2.34
CA THR A 95 -6.36 -7.21 1.00
C THR A 95 -7.29 -7.96 0.04
N PRO A 96 -7.59 -7.40 -1.14
CA PRO A 96 -8.42 -8.08 -2.13
C PRO A 96 -7.87 -9.48 -2.44
N LEU A 97 -8.80 -10.45 -2.53
CA LEU A 97 -8.44 -11.80 -2.96
C LEU A 97 -7.82 -11.77 -4.34
N LEU A 98 -6.92 -12.73 -4.61
CA LEU A 98 -6.37 -12.89 -5.94
C LEU A 98 -7.52 -13.03 -6.95
N PRO A 99 -7.47 -12.28 -8.06
CA PRO A 99 -8.54 -12.33 -9.05
C PRO A 99 -8.64 -13.72 -9.68
N LYS A 100 -9.77 -14.02 -10.33
CA LYS A 100 -9.99 -15.29 -11.05
C LYS A 100 -9.77 -15.17 -12.57
N SER A 101 -9.56 -13.94 -13.05
CA SER A 101 -9.28 -13.63 -14.46
C SER A 101 -8.61 -12.25 -14.54
N CYS A 102 -8.21 -11.82 -15.74
CA CYS A 102 -7.73 -10.45 -15.96
C CYS A 102 -8.84 -9.37 -15.85
N ARG A 103 -10.12 -9.78 -15.70
CA ARG A 103 -11.29 -8.90 -15.55
C ARG A 103 -11.56 -8.65 -14.06
N PHE A 104 -10.78 -7.73 -13.48
CA PHE A 104 -10.95 -7.30 -12.10
C PHE A 104 -10.76 -5.78 -12.00
N ASP A 105 -11.46 -5.17 -11.06
CA ASP A 105 -11.27 -3.74 -10.79
C ASP A 105 -10.03 -3.54 -9.93
N ILE A 106 -9.25 -2.52 -10.24
CA ILE A 106 -8.12 -2.10 -9.43
C ILE A 106 -8.66 -1.08 -8.42
N PRO A 107 -8.62 -1.35 -7.10
CA PRO A 107 -9.01 -0.36 -6.09
C PRO A 107 -8.28 0.97 -6.26
N THR A 108 -8.99 2.09 -6.04
CA THR A 108 -8.45 3.46 -6.19
C THR A 108 -7.18 3.69 -5.36
N LEU A 109 -7.04 2.99 -4.24
CA LEU A 109 -5.83 2.99 -3.41
C LEU A 109 -4.57 2.65 -4.21
N TYR A 110 -4.66 1.77 -5.20
CA TYR A 110 -3.53 1.34 -6.03
C TYR A 110 -3.36 2.15 -7.32
N HIS A 111 -4.22 3.14 -7.55
CA HIS A 111 -4.07 4.05 -8.69
C HIS A 111 -2.99 5.09 -8.43
N HIS A 112 -2.61 5.30 -7.17
CA HIS A 112 -1.71 6.34 -6.72
C HIS A 112 -0.54 5.76 -5.91
N THR A 113 0.56 6.50 -5.83
CA THR A 113 1.66 6.20 -4.92
C THR A 113 1.27 6.54 -3.48
N ILE A 114 2.13 6.16 -2.52
CA ILE A 114 1.97 6.54 -1.10
C ILE A 114 1.95 8.07 -0.94
N ASN A 115 2.63 8.81 -1.83
CA ASN A 115 2.65 10.26 -1.85
C ASN A 115 1.49 10.86 -2.66
N VAL A 116 0.46 10.06 -2.97
CA VAL A 116 -0.77 10.48 -3.67
C VAL A 116 -0.52 10.94 -5.11
N GLU A 117 0.61 10.58 -5.70
CA GLU A 117 0.87 10.84 -7.11
C GLU A 117 0.18 9.78 -7.96
N ARG A 118 -0.44 10.18 -9.08
CA ARG A 118 -1.00 9.20 -10.03
C ARG A 118 0.09 8.20 -10.40
N PHE A 119 -0.22 6.91 -10.39
CA PHE A 119 0.71 5.82 -10.73
C PHE A 119 0.15 4.93 -11.85
N LEU A 120 -1.12 4.52 -11.77
CA LEU A 120 -1.79 3.83 -12.87
C LEU A 120 -2.04 4.84 -14.00
N ARG A 121 -1.30 4.70 -15.09
CA ARG A 121 -1.37 5.57 -16.28
C ARG A 121 -2.42 5.08 -17.25
N TYR A 122 -2.45 3.77 -17.48
CA TYR A 122 -3.37 3.16 -18.42
C TYR A 122 -3.96 1.88 -17.87
N ASP A 123 -5.27 1.70 -18.07
CA ASP A 123 -5.97 0.45 -17.85
C ASP A 123 -7.02 0.28 -18.94
N LYS A 124 -6.79 -0.70 -19.82
CA LYS A 124 -7.73 -0.97 -20.90
C LYS A 124 -7.88 -2.45 -21.18
N MET A 125 -9.15 -2.85 -21.28
CA MET A 125 -9.58 -4.20 -21.62
C MET A 125 -10.18 -4.22 -23.03
N ARG A 126 -9.65 -5.06 -23.92
CA ARG A 126 -10.17 -5.30 -25.28
C ARG A 126 -10.15 -6.79 -25.60
N ARG A 127 -11.31 -7.38 -25.91
CA ARG A 127 -11.43 -8.80 -26.30
C ARG A 127 -10.68 -9.76 -25.36
N ASN A 128 -10.85 -9.58 -24.04
CA ASN A 128 -10.16 -10.31 -22.96
C ASN A 128 -8.64 -10.12 -22.90
N LYS A 129 -8.10 -9.13 -23.60
CA LYS A 129 -6.73 -8.67 -23.41
C LYS A 129 -6.70 -7.38 -22.61
N ARG A 130 -5.85 -7.31 -21.58
CA ARG A 130 -5.67 -6.14 -20.74
C ARG A 130 -4.26 -5.60 -20.87
N ILE A 131 -4.17 -4.27 -20.95
CA ILE A 131 -2.92 -3.53 -20.83
C ILE A 131 -3.07 -2.66 -19.59
N LEU A 132 -2.16 -2.85 -18.65
CA LEU A 132 -1.97 -1.96 -17.51
C LEU A 132 -0.60 -1.29 -17.65
N ILE A 133 -0.52 0.02 -17.47
CA ILE A 133 0.74 0.78 -17.47
C ILE A 133 0.86 1.56 -16.17
N PHE A 134 1.99 1.43 -15.51
CA PHE A 134 2.32 2.08 -14.25
C PHE A 134 3.61 2.89 -14.37
N ALA A 135 3.52 4.16 -14.00
CA ALA A 135 4.66 5.07 -13.88
C ALA A 135 4.22 6.33 -13.12
N THR A 136 5.14 7.01 -12.46
CA THR A 136 4.93 8.40 -12.00
C THR A 136 5.32 9.39 -13.10
N ASP A 137 4.90 10.66 -12.96
CA ASP A 137 5.29 11.70 -13.92
C ASP A 137 6.80 11.91 -13.93
N ASP A 138 7.46 11.80 -12.78
CA ASP A 138 8.92 11.94 -12.69
C ASP A 138 9.65 10.77 -13.35
N GLN A 139 9.15 9.55 -13.20
CA GLN A 139 9.68 8.40 -13.92
C GLN A 139 9.54 8.56 -15.43
N LEU A 140 8.39 9.02 -15.91
CA LEU A 140 8.16 9.30 -17.33
C LEU A 140 9.09 10.41 -17.85
N ARG A 141 9.26 11.50 -17.08
CA ARG A 141 10.21 12.57 -17.44
C ARG A 141 11.64 12.07 -17.54
N VAL A 142 12.05 11.15 -16.65
CA VAL A 142 13.37 10.52 -16.72
C VAL A 142 13.48 9.65 -17.97
N LEU A 143 12.46 8.85 -18.26
CA LEU A 143 12.42 7.98 -19.44
C LEU A 143 12.51 8.77 -20.74
N PHE A 144 11.65 9.78 -20.92
CA PHE A 144 11.56 10.54 -22.17
C PHE A 144 12.79 11.45 -22.42
N LYS A 145 13.54 11.81 -21.37
CA LYS A 145 14.83 12.51 -21.49
C LYS A 145 16.01 11.56 -21.68
N ALA A 146 15.82 10.26 -21.52
CA ALA A 146 16.92 9.30 -21.57
C ALA A 146 17.44 9.17 -23.00
N LYS A 147 18.76 9.18 -23.16
CA LYS A 147 19.41 8.93 -24.47
C LYS A 147 19.27 7.47 -24.89
N HIS A 148 19.26 6.56 -23.92
CA HIS A 148 19.14 5.13 -24.15
C HIS A 148 18.04 4.57 -23.25
N ILE A 149 17.13 3.82 -23.85
CA ILE A 149 16.06 3.12 -23.16
C ILE A 149 16.24 1.63 -23.41
N LEU A 150 16.28 0.85 -22.34
CA LEU A 150 16.21 -0.60 -22.41
C LEU A 150 14.77 -1.03 -22.21
N MET A 151 14.31 -1.99 -23.01
CA MET A 151 12.97 -2.55 -22.87
C MET A 151 13.09 -4.06 -22.74
N ASP A 152 12.51 -4.61 -21.67
CA ASP A 152 12.59 -6.06 -21.40
C ASP A 152 11.24 -6.62 -20.96
N GLY A 153 10.92 -7.81 -21.47
CA GLY A 153 9.70 -8.55 -21.16
C GLY A 153 10.02 -9.78 -20.30
N THR A 154 9.61 -9.76 -19.04
CA THR A 154 9.78 -10.86 -18.09
C THR A 154 8.55 -11.77 -18.07
N PHE A 155 8.71 -13.04 -18.45
CA PHE A 155 7.61 -14.00 -18.60
C PHE A 155 7.42 -14.91 -17.38
N SER A 156 8.52 -15.35 -16.77
CA SER A 156 8.52 -16.36 -15.70
C SER A 156 7.99 -15.84 -14.36
N SER A 157 8.07 -14.53 -14.13
CA SER A 157 7.65 -13.84 -12.91
C SER A 157 6.33 -13.09 -13.07
N CYS A 158 5.56 -13.39 -14.12
CA CYS A 158 4.33 -12.67 -14.41
C CYS A 158 3.19 -13.04 -13.44
N PRO A 159 2.42 -12.06 -12.94
CA PRO A 159 1.21 -12.34 -12.18
C PRO A 159 0.20 -13.21 -12.96
N PRO A 160 -0.65 -13.99 -12.27
CA PRO A 160 -1.71 -14.74 -12.91
C PRO A 160 -2.53 -13.89 -13.90
N PHE A 161 -2.95 -14.52 -15.00
CA PHE A 161 -3.75 -13.93 -16.08
C PHE A 161 -3.05 -12.89 -16.96
N PHE A 162 -1.77 -12.63 -16.74
CA PHE A 162 -0.93 -11.85 -17.65
C PHE A 162 0.16 -12.75 -18.24
N ASP A 163 0.61 -12.41 -19.45
CA ASP A 163 1.59 -13.21 -20.19
C ASP A 163 3.02 -12.72 -19.99
N GLN A 164 3.18 -11.45 -19.57
CA GLN A 164 4.46 -10.80 -19.30
C GLN A 164 4.31 -9.56 -18.41
N VAL A 165 5.35 -9.29 -17.62
CA VAL A 165 5.67 -7.95 -17.12
C VAL A 165 6.64 -7.32 -18.10
N TYR A 166 6.29 -6.19 -18.68
CA TYR A 166 7.16 -5.46 -19.59
C TYR A 166 7.69 -4.22 -18.90
N THR A 167 9.00 -4.00 -18.90
CA THR A 167 9.64 -2.90 -18.19
C THR A 167 10.46 -2.04 -19.14
N LEU A 168 10.36 -0.72 -18.99
CA LEU A 168 11.21 0.23 -19.70
C LEU A 168 12.14 0.89 -18.69
N HIS A 169 13.43 0.87 -18.98
CA HIS A 169 14.46 1.42 -18.15
C HIS A 169 15.19 2.55 -18.87
N ALA A 170 15.34 3.67 -18.18
CA ALA A 170 16.20 4.76 -18.62
C ALA A 170 17.64 4.48 -18.22
N ILE A 171 18.59 4.64 -19.14
CA ILE A 171 20.01 4.70 -18.78
C ILE A 171 20.38 6.14 -18.46
N LYS A 172 20.81 6.37 -17.22
CA LYS A 172 21.32 7.66 -16.75
C LYS A 172 22.54 7.42 -15.87
N PHE A 173 23.61 8.19 -16.04
CA PHE A 173 24.85 8.02 -15.27
C PHE A 173 25.39 6.57 -15.30
N GLU A 174 25.33 5.90 -16.46
CA GLU A 174 25.73 4.50 -16.63
C GLU A 174 24.96 3.49 -15.75
N GLN A 175 23.81 3.89 -15.21
CA GLN A 175 22.93 3.05 -14.41
C GLN A 175 21.55 2.92 -15.05
N SER A 176 20.95 1.74 -14.88
CA SER A 176 19.60 1.43 -15.36
C SER A 176 18.56 1.75 -14.30
N PHE A 177 17.60 2.62 -14.64
CA PHE A 177 16.50 3.00 -13.76
C PHE A 177 15.19 2.50 -14.34
N PRO A 178 14.43 1.63 -13.65
CA PRO A 178 13.11 1.23 -14.12
C PRO A 178 12.13 2.40 -14.00
N CYS A 179 11.55 2.81 -15.12
CA CYS A 179 10.68 3.97 -15.20
C CYS A 179 9.22 3.58 -15.47
N VAL A 180 8.99 2.57 -16.31
CA VAL A 180 7.64 2.11 -16.65
C VAL A 180 7.55 0.61 -16.39
N PHE A 181 6.44 0.21 -15.79
CA PHE A 181 6.04 -1.18 -15.63
C PHE A 181 4.72 -1.38 -16.33
N ALA A 182 4.63 -2.36 -17.22
CA ALA A 182 3.39 -2.71 -17.91
C ALA A 182 3.05 -4.18 -17.70
N LEU A 183 1.79 -4.46 -17.39
CA LEU A 183 1.26 -5.83 -17.36
C LEU A 183 0.45 -6.08 -18.63
N LEU A 184 0.88 -7.06 -19.42
CA LEU A 184 0.31 -7.33 -20.74
C LEU A 184 -0.20 -8.77 -20.80
N THR A 185 -1.45 -8.97 -21.19
CA THR A 185 -2.07 -10.29 -21.39
C THR A 185 -1.82 -10.88 -22.79
N GLY A 186 -0.68 -10.54 -23.39
CA GLY A 186 -0.34 -11.00 -24.74
C GLY A 186 0.97 -10.42 -25.25
N ARG A 187 1.48 -11.05 -26.30
CA ARG A 187 2.80 -10.79 -26.90
C ARG A 187 2.72 -10.42 -28.38
N SER A 188 1.53 -10.04 -28.86
CA SER A 188 1.37 -9.65 -30.26
C SER A 188 1.89 -8.24 -30.48
N SER A 189 2.43 -7.97 -31.68
CA SER A 189 2.90 -6.63 -32.07
C SER A 189 1.86 -5.54 -31.85
N SER A 190 0.56 -5.86 -31.99
CA SER A 190 -0.53 -4.92 -31.71
C SER A 190 -0.60 -4.47 -30.24
N ILE A 191 -0.26 -5.34 -29.28
CA ILE A 191 -0.27 -5.00 -27.85
C ILE A 191 0.90 -4.10 -27.53
N TYR A 192 2.09 -4.41 -28.07
CA TYR A 192 3.26 -3.57 -27.91
C TYR A 192 3.05 -2.18 -28.53
N LYS A 193 2.48 -2.11 -29.74
CA LYS A 193 2.11 -0.84 -30.39
C LYS A 193 1.12 -0.03 -29.56
N GLU A 194 0.05 -0.66 -29.04
CA GLU A 194 -0.91 0.05 -28.19
C GLU A 194 -0.26 0.55 -26.89
N MET A 195 0.64 -0.22 -26.27
CA MET A 195 1.38 0.21 -25.08
C MET A 195 2.33 1.37 -25.36
N LEU A 196 3.09 1.33 -26.47
CA LEU A 196 3.99 2.43 -26.87
C LEU A 196 3.22 3.70 -27.25
N GLN A 197 2.11 3.56 -27.99
CA GLN A 197 1.23 4.69 -28.31
C GLN A 197 0.70 5.39 -27.04
N GLN A 198 0.37 4.62 -26.01
CA GLN A 198 -0.06 5.22 -24.74
C GLN A 198 1.08 5.94 -24.00
N LEU A 199 2.33 5.55 -24.21
CA LEU A 199 3.48 6.30 -23.70
C LEU A 199 3.72 7.58 -24.50
N GLU A 200 3.49 7.57 -25.81
CA GLU A 200 3.49 8.78 -26.65
C GLU A 200 2.42 9.77 -26.17
N GLU A 201 1.18 9.31 -25.93
CA GLU A 201 0.10 10.15 -25.38
C GLU A 201 0.47 10.75 -24.00
N GLU A 202 1.15 9.98 -23.14
CA GLU A 202 1.65 10.50 -21.85
C GLU A 202 2.82 11.47 -22.00
N ALA A 203 3.67 11.33 -23.03
CA ALA A 203 4.73 12.28 -23.35
C ALA A 203 4.12 13.61 -23.83
N GLU A 204 3.15 13.56 -24.73
CA GLU A 204 2.40 14.74 -25.19
C GLU A 204 1.73 15.47 -24.01
N ARG A 205 1.07 14.73 -23.11
CA ARG A 205 0.47 15.29 -21.88
C ARG A 205 1.50 16.03 -21.03
N LEU A 206 2.72 15.51 -20.96
CA LEU A 206 3.83 16.11 -20.21
C LEU A 206 4.60 17.18 -20.99
N GLN A 207 4.20 17.49 -22.23
CA GLN A 207 4.88 18.41 -23.15
C GLN A 207 6.33 17.97 -23.42
N MET A 208 6.50 16.68 -23.69
CA MET A 208 7.78 16.05 -23.98
C MET A 208 7.67 15.25 -25.27
N ASP A 209 8.82 15.06 -25.93
CA ASP A 209 8.90 14.20 -27.10
C ASP A 209 9.29 12.78 -26.68
N PHE A 210 8.56 11.81 -27.19
CA PHE A 210 8.90 10.39 -27.10
C PHE A 210 8.61 9.73 -28.44
N VAL A 211 9.65 9.25 -29.10
CA VAL A 211 9.55 8.50 -30.36
C VAL A 211 10.21 7.14 -30.13
N PRO A 212 9.43 6.13 -29.69
CA PRO A 212 9.93 4.82 -29.32
C PRO A 212 10.52 4.00 -30.47
#